data_AF-C5KDT4-F1
#
_entry.id   AF-C5KDT4-F1
#
_cell.length_a   1.000
_cell.length_b   1.000
_cell.length_c   1.000
_cell.angle_alpha   90.00
_cell.angle_beta   90.00
_cell.angle_gamma   90.00
#
_symmetry.space_group_name_H-M   'P 1'
#
loop_
_entity.id
_entity.type
_entity.pdbx_description
1 polymer ?
#
loop_
_entity_poly.entity_id
_entity_poly.type
_entity_poly.pdbx_seq_one_letter_code
_entity_poly.pdbx_strand_id
1 'polypeptide(L)'
;MVFNGVLSPLFDDMLHLLTPGNRPPTPPVERGATEQGVTSSTCLSAVSALTRLVDKRFDRLGFLLPQILALLGACVHHESEAVARIVKTVNSNGPVPAGATNKHGATGSVRRRGENLPFDSSEVVTKCVVQLLLIDLVYRVFFREHYDKVPSGAVETILDALQLSFKFAHSFNVRLDIRERLKKLGFMRDMKQLPGLLKQEREGICVYFRLLVKLYSTTSSPECAEKLSQVSMDVVSSLQRKEKFLKTPQEGGLGTPKAADPIKVMEFEREVAGLIPLVSDVILASLMDLSDDMFAENCAEWIFPMLSDLILVDDRGIRSKIQQIMSTKVRAVLNRGTPQSSSSAGHQ
;
A
#
# COMPACT_ATOMS: atom_id res chain seq x y z
N MET A 1 -16.66 6.25 -30.95
CA MET A 1 -15.22 6.12 -31.22
C MET A 1 -14.47 7.46 -31.32
N VAL A 2 -15.06 8.61 -30.96
CA VAL A 2 -14.44 9.95 -31.10
C VAL A 2 -13.46 10.31 -29.96
N PHE A 3 -13.52 9.60 -28.82
CA PHE A 3 -12.71 9.93 -27.64
C PHE A 3 -11.29 9.31 -27.62
N ASN A 4 -11.02 8.25 -28.38
CA ASN A 4 -9.71 7.60 -28.39
C ASN A 4 -8.61 8.51 -28.95
N GLY A 5 -8.91 9.28 -30.01
CA GLY A 5 -7.95 10.18 -30.65
C GLY A 5 -7.58 11.42 -29.82
N VAL A 6 -8.34 11.75 -28.78
CA VAL A 6 -8.11 12.92 -27.91
C VAL A 6 -7.59 12.52 -26.55
N LEU A 7 -8.03 11.37 -26.01
CA LEU A 7 -7.60 10.89 -24.71
C LEU A 7 -6.27 10.13 -24.78
N SER A 8 -5.99 9.38 -25.86
CA SER A 8 -4.69 8.70 -26.00
C SER A 8 -3.51 9.67 -25.90
N PRO A 9 -3.51 10.83 -26.60
CA PRO A 9 -2.44 11.81 -26.46
C PRO A 9 -2.29 12.38 -25.04
N LEU A 10 -3.39 12.54 -24.29
CA LEU A 10 -3.35 12.98 -22.89
C LEU A 10 -2.71 11.93 -21.98
N PHE A 11 -3.05 10.65 -22.16
CA PHE A 11 -2.41 9.55 -21.44
C PHE A 11 -0.94 9.39 -21.84
N ASP A 12 -0.62 9.55 -23.12
CA ASP A 12 0.76 9.55 -23.63
C ASP A 12 1.57 10.71 -23.04
N ASP A 13 1.02 11.93 -22.97
CA ASP A 13 1.64 13.10 -22.34
C ASP A 13 1.85 12.87 -20.84
N MET A 14 0.88 12.30 -20.14
CA MET A 14 1.02 11.94 -18.72
C MET A 14 2.08 10.85 -18.53
N LEU A 15 2.12 9.84 -19.39
CA LEU A 15 3.15 8.80 -19.37
C LEU A 15 4.53 9.40 -19.64
N HIS A 16 4.64 10.32 -20.60
CA HIS A 16 5.87 11.04 -20.93
C HIS A 16 6.35 11.94 -19.79
N LEU A 17 5.44 12.61 -19.06
CA LEU A 17 5.76 13.41 -17.88
C LEU A 17 6.19 12.55 -16.68
N LEU A 18 5.73 11.29 -16.63
CA LEU A 18 5.98 10.34 -15.56
C LEU A 18 7.11 9.34 -15.86
N THR A 19 7.68 9.32 -17.07
CA THR A 19 8.77 8.42 -17.49
C THR A 19 10.08 9.20 -17.71
N PRO A 20 11.22 8.81 -17.10
CA PRO A 20 12.49 9.51 -17.33
C PRO A 20 13.16 9.05 -18.62
N GLY A 21 13.60 10.01 -19.46
CA GLY A 21 14.44 9.75 -20.65
C GLY A 21 14.01 10.43 -21.95
N ASN A 22 12.77 10.92 -22.04
CA ASN A 22 12.25 11.54 -23.28
C ASN A 22 12.20 13.08 -23.26
N ARG A 23 12.95 13.74 -22.35
CA ARG A 23 13.20 15.17 -22.54
C ARG A 23 14.22 15.30 -23.67
N PRO A 24 13.91 15.95 -24.81
CA PRO A 24 14.95 16.34 -25.74
C PRO A 24 16.00 17.14 -24.98
N PRO A 25 17.30 17.03 -25.33
CA PRO A 25 18.34 17.86 -24.73
C PRO A 25 17.95 19.31 -25.04
N THR A 26 17.37 20.00 -24.04
CA THR A 26 16.96 21.38 -24.21
C THR A 26 18.19 22.25 -23.90
N PRO A 27 18.45 23.27 -24.74
CA PRO A 27 19.58 24.16 -24.54
C PRO A 27 19.45 24.88 -23.19
N PRO A 28 20.53 25.46 -22.67
CA PRO A 28 20.56 26.10 -21.36
C PRO A 28 19.71 27.38 -21.40
N VAL A 29 18.41 27.23 -21.15
CA VAL A 29 17.50 28.35 -20.89
C VAL A 29 16.97 28.15 -19.48
N GLU A 30 17.20 29.17 -18.67
CA GLU A 30 16.74 29.30 -17.29
C GLU A 30 15.22 29.07 -17.20
N ARG A 31 14.79 27.83 -16.94
CA ARG A 31 13.39 27.59 -16.57
C ARG A 31 13.21 27.97 -15.12
N GLY A 32 12.51 29.08 -14.91
CA GLY A 32 12.07 29.54 -13.60
C GLY A 32 11.22 28.49 -12.88
N ALA A 33 11.28 28.51 -11.55
CA ALA A 33 10.56 27.63 -10.63
C ALA A 33 9.02 27.61 -10.81
N THR A 34 8.47 28.48 -11.64
CA THR A 34 7.03 28.64 -11.90
C THR A 34 6.45 27.62 -12.88
N GLU A 35 7.18 27.14 -13.89
CA GLU A 35 6.60 26.20 -14.86
C GLU A 35 6.46 24.77 -14.31
N GLN A 36 7.37 24.32 -13.44
CA GLN A 36 7.40 22.94 -12.94
C GLN A 36 6.44 22.69 -11.76
N GLY A 37 6.16 23.69 -10.93
CA GLY A 37 5.08 23.62 -9.94
C GLY A 37 3.68 23.61 -10.58
N VAL A 38 3.55 24.23 -11.75
CA VAL A 38 2.31 24.25 -12.53
C VAL A 38 2.04 22.88 -13.17
N THR A 39 3.06 22.14 -13.63
CA THR A 39 2.83 20.79 -14.21
C THR A 39 2.39 19.76 -13.18
N SER A 40 2.96 19.81 -11.97
CA SER A 40 2.59 18.92 -10.85
C SER A 40 1.14 19.13 -10.40
N SER A 41 0.75 20.39 -10.17
CA SER A 41 -0.63 20.76 -9.82
C SER A 41 -1.64 20.50 -10.94
N THR A 42 -1.24 20.68 -12.20
CA THR A 42 -2.06 20.36 -13.37
C THR A 42 -2.27 18.86 -13.51
N CYS A 43 -1.22 18.04 -13.33
CA CYS A 43 -1.30 16.58 -13.36
C CYS A 43 -2.27 16.06 -12.29
N LEU A 44 -2.14 16.52 -11.04
CA LEU A 44 -3.05 16.14 -9.97
C LEU A 44 -4.50 16.51 -10.28
N SER A 45 -4.72 17.71 -10.82
CA SER A 45 -6.06 18.19 -11.21
C SER A 45 -6.65 17.36 -12.35
N ALA A 46 -5.83 17.00 -13.35
CA ALA A 46 -6.21 16.17 -14.48
C ALA A 46 -6.58 14.75 -14.03
N VAL A 47 -5.72 14.09 -13.22
CA VAL A 47 -6.02 12.77 -12.65
C VAL A 47 -7.28 12.82 -11.80
N SER A 48 -7.44 13.84 -10.95
CA SER A 48 -8.63 14.00 -10.12
C SER A 48 -9.91 14.21 -10.94
N ALA A 49 -9.82 14.90 -12.08
CA ALA A 49 -10.94 15.04 -13.00
C ALA A 49 -11.24 13.71 -13.72
N LEU A 50 -10.20 13.01 -14.18
CA LEU A 50 -10.30 11.72 -14.83
C LEU A 50 -10.93 10.66 -13.92
N THR A 51 -10.46 10.52 -12.68
CA THR A 51 -11.01 9.52 -11.75
C THR A 51 -12.47 9.79 -11.43
N ARG A 52 -12.87 11.06 -11.26
CA ARG A 52 -14.29 11.43 -11.09
C ARG A 52 -15.13 11.16 -12.33
N LEU A 53 -14.58 11.37 -13.53
CA LEU A 53 -15.29 11.16 -14.78
C LEU A 53 -15.51 9.66 -15.05
N VAL A 54 -14.47 8.85 -14.85
CA VAL A 54 -14.53 7.39 -15.02
C VAL A 54 -15.50 6.78 -14.02
N ASP A 55 -15.43 7.17 -12.75
CA ASP A 55 -16.35 6.70 -11.70
C ASP A 55 -17.82 6.99 -12.06
N LYS A 56 -18.13 8.18 -12.58
CA LYS A 56 -19.51 8.55 -12.94
C LYS A 56 -20.02 7.97 -14.26
N ARG A 57 -19.12 7.58 -15.17
CA ARG A 57 -19.46 7.25 -16.57
C ARG A 57 -18.74 6.00 -17.06
N PHE A 58 -18.46 5.06 -16.16
CA PHE A 58 -17.71 3.85 -16.50
C PHE A 58 -18.34 3.07 -17.64
N ASP A 59 -19.67 2.99 -17.70
CA ASP A 59 -20.39 2.34 -18.81
C ASP A 59 -20.00 2.83 -20.20
N ARG A 60 -19.54 4.08 -20.31
CA ARG A 60 -19.05 4.67 -21.56
C ARG A 60 -17.54 4.79 -21.63
N LEU A 61 -16.84 4.72 -20.50
CA LEU A 61 -15.42 5.00 -20.36
C LEU A 61 -14.58 3.80 -19.92
N GLY A 62 -15.19 2.62 -19.74
CA GLY A 62 -14.49 1.40 -19.31
C GLY A 62 -13.39 0.97 -20.28
N PHE A 63 -13.46 1.42 -21.55
CA PHE A 63 -12.39 1.23 -22.52
C PHE A 63 -11.07 1.93 -22.14
N LEU A 64 -11.11 2.92 -21.24
CA LEU A 64 -9.92 3.61 -20.71
C LEU A 64 -9.22 2.85 -19.59
N LEU A 65 -9.82 1.75 -19.10
CA LEU A 65 -9.28 1.00 -17.98
C LEU A 65 -7.82 0.58 -18.24
N PRO A 66 -7.44 0.02 -19.40
CA PRO A 66 -6.04 -0.33 -19.67
C PRO A 66 -5.06 0.86 -19.51
N GLN A 67 -5.44 2.05 -19.98
CA GLN A 67 -4.59 3.25 -19.85
C GLN A 67 -4.50 3.75 -18.41
N ILE A 68 -5.59 3.65 -17.64
CA ILE A 68 -5.61 3.97 -16.20
C ILE A 68 -4.69 3.01 -15.43
N LEU A 69 -4.67 1.73 -15.81
CA LEU A 69 -3.79 0.72 -15.20
C LEU A 69 -2.33 0.93 -15.58
N ALA A 70 -2.06 1.28 -16.84
CA ALA A 70 -0.72 1.66 -17.27
C ALA A 70 -0.21 2.89 -16.50
N LEU A 71 -1.09 3.87 -16.24
CA LEU A 71 -0.76 5.04 -15.43
C LEU A 71 -0.45 4.66 -13.98
N LEU A 72 -1.24 3.76 -13.37
CA LEU A 72 -0.96 3.23 -12.02
C LEU A 72 0.40 2.54 -11.97
N GLY A 73 0.68 1.65 -12.94
CA GLY A 73 1.97 0.96 -13.04
C GLY A 73 3.15 1.93 -13.22
N ALA A 74 3.01 2.95 -14.08
CA ALA A 74 4.04 3.96 -14.31
C ALA A 74 4.36 4.78 -13.04
N CYS A 75 3.34 5.16 -12.27
CA CYS A 75 3.55 5.86 -11.00
C CYS A 75 4.37 5.01 -10.01
N VAL A 76 4.10 3.71 -9.93
CA VAL A 76 4.79 2.81 -8.99
C VAL A 76 6.26 2.59 -9.37
N HIS A 77 6.55 2.34 -10.65
CA HIS A 77 7.92 2.13 -11.11
C HIS A 77 8.78 3.39 -10.93
N HIS A 78 8.21 4.57 -11.15
CA HIS A 78 8.95 5.83 -10.99
C HIS A 78 9.31 6.11 -9.52
N GLU A 79 8.43 5.81 -8.56
CA GLU A 79 8.75 5.98 -7.13
C GLU A 79 9.87 5.05 -6.68
N SER A 80 9.89 3.82 -7.20
CA SER A 80 10.97 2.85 -6.97
C SER A 80 12.33 3.40 -7.40
N GLU A 81 12.38 4.01 -8.58
CA GLU A 81 13.60 4.63 -9.11
C GLU A 81 13.99 5.90 -8.34
N ALA A 82 13.01 6.74 -7.96
CA ALA A 82 13.25 7.94 -7.16
C ALA A 82 13.83 7.60 -5.78
N VAL A 83 13.24 6.63 -5.08
CA VAL A 83 13.75 6.14 -3.79
C VAL A 83 15.11 5.46 -3.95
N ALA A 84 15.33 4.65 -5.00
CA ALA A 84 16.63 4.04 -5.25
C ALA A 84 17.73 5.11 -5.49
N ARG A 85 17.41 6.17 -6.24
CA ARG A 85 18.30 7.33 -6.42
C ARG A 85 18.60 8.03 -5.10
N ILE A 86 17.57 8.29 -4.28
CA ILE A 86 17.73 8.86 -2.95
C ILE A 86 18.67 8.01 -2.10
N VAL A 87 18.42 6.70 -2.00
CA VAL A 87 19.24 5.77 -1.21
C VAL A 87 20.68 5.77 -1.69
N LYS A 88 20.92 5.78 -3.00
CA LYS A 88 22.26 5.85 -3.58
C LYS A 88 22.97 7.16 -3.21
N THR A 89 22.34 8.32 -3.41
CA THR A 89 22.91 9.63 -3.09
C THR A 89 23.15 9.80 -1.58
N VAL A 90 22.21 9.32 -0.78
CA VAL A 90 22.31 9.25 0.68
C VAL A 90 23.53 8.40 1.05
N ASN A 91 23.64 7.15 0.61
CA ASN A 91 24.79 6.31 0.94
C ASN A 91 26.14 6.88 0.46
N SER A 92 26.14 7.66 -0.61
CA SER A 92 27.34 8.32 -1.15
C SER A 92 27.82 9.51 -0.31
N ASN A 93 26.93 10.21 0.39
CA ASN A 93 27.24 11.49 1.05
C ASN A 93 27.92 11.39 2.44
N GLY A 94 28.32 10.19 2.90
CA GLY A 94 28.96 10.02 4.22
C GLY A 94 28.11 10.51 5.41
N PRO A 95 28.60 10.37 6.66
CA PRO A 95 27.95 10.97 7.82
C PRO A 95 28.03 12.50 7.72
N VAL A 96 26.89 13.17 7.89
CA VAL A 96 26.83 14.64 7.92
C VAL A 96 27.65 15.11 9.13
N PRO A 97 28.71 15.92 8.96
CA PRO A 97 29.53 16.35 10.09
C PRO A 97 28.68 17.21 11.03
N ALA A 98 28.64 16.81 12.30
CA ALA A 98 28.01 17.57 13.37
C ALA A 98 28.86 18.81 13.65
N GLY A 99 28.47 19.96 13.11
CA GLY A 99 29.07 21.26 13.43
C GLY A 99 29.75 21.92 12.24
N ALA A 100 28.99 22.71 11.48
CA ALA A 100 29.54 23.73 10.61
C ALA A 100 28.67 24.99 10.72
N THR A 101 28.89 25.75 11.79
CA THR A 101 28.47 27.16 11.85
C THR A 101 29.42 27.97 10.98
N ASN A 102 29.07 28.23 9.72
CA ASN A 102 29.81 29.18 8.90
C ASN A 102 29.06 30.51 8.80
N LYS A 103 29.65 31.52 9.46
CA LYS A 103 29.47 32.94 9.14
C LYS A 103 30.14 33.17 7.78
N HIS A 104 29.51 33.98 6.92
CA HIS A 104 30.08 34.94 5.95
C HIS A 104 28.98 35.27 4.92
N GLY A 105 28.74 36.57 4.73
CA GLY A 105 27.77 37.08 3.76
C GLY A 105 28.42 37.47 2.44
N ALA A 106 27.64 37.42 1.37
CA ALA A 106 27.47 38.47 0.35
C ALA A 106 26.71 37.89 -0.86
N THR A 107 25.61 38.55 -1.21
CA THR A 107 24.97 38.66 -2.54
C THR A 107 24.82 37.39 -3.41
N GLY A 108 23.59 36.88 -3.49
CA GLY A 108 23.15 35.86 -4.44
C GLY A 108 22.01 35.03 -3.84
N SER A 109 20.88 34.97 -4.53
CA SER A 109 19.63 34.25 -4.21
C SER A 109 19.67 33.38 -2.93
N VAL A 110 18.85 33.76 -1.93
CA VAL A 110 18.70 33.04 -0.67
C VAL A 110 18.19 31.62 -0.93
N ARG A 111 19.08 30.68 -1.22
CA ARG A 111 18.81 29.24 -1.03
C ARG A 111 18.58 29.06 0.46
N ARG A 112 17.32 28.82 0.84
CA ARG A 112 16.95 28.57 2.24
C ARG A 112 17.81 27.42 2.76
N ARG A 113 18.44 27.63 3.93
CA ARG A 113 19.16 26.57 4.67
C ARG A 113 18.18 25.46 5.02
N GLY A 114 18.02 24.47 4.12
CA GLY A 114 17.06 23.39 4.30
C GLY A 114 16.83 22.47 3.11
N GLU A 115 17.31 22.80 1.90
CA GLU A 115 16.97 22.04 0.68
C GLU A 115 18.23 21.54 -0.03
N ASN A 116 18.84 20.47 0.49
CA ASN A 116 19.81 19.66 -0.26
C ASN A 116 19.16 18.32 -0.65
N LEU A 117 17.89 18.36 -1.08
CA LEU A 117 17.23 17.19 -1.61
C LEU A 117 17.64 17.00 -3.07
N PRO A 118 18.05 15.79 -3.49
CA PRO A 118 18.44 15.53 -4.88
C PRO A 118 17.24 15.39 -5.83
N PHE A 119 16.04 15.80 -5.40
CA PHE A 119 14.77 15.63 -6.10
C PHE A 119 13.79 16.75 -5.72
N ASP A 120 12.78 16.95 -6.56
CA ASP A 120 11.67 17.86 -6.28
C ASP A 120 10.66 17.20 -5.32
N SER A 121 10.47 17.80 -4.14
CA SER A 121 9.55 17.30 -3.13
C SER A 121 8.08 17.35 -3.56
N SER A 122 7.69 18.38 -4.32
CA SER A 122 6.32 18.54 -4.80
C SER A 122 5.96 17.47 -5.83
N GLU A 123 6.92 17.13 -6.69
CA GLU A 123 6.77 16.09 -7.70
C GLU A 123 6.55 14.71 -7.05
N VAL A 124 7.40 14.35 -6.08
CA VAL A 124 7.27 13.07 -5.35
C VAL A 124 5.94 12.99 -4.60
N VAL A 125 5.56 14.04 -3.86
CA VAL A 125 4.28 14.05 -3.13
C VAL A 125 3.09 13.92 -4.08
N THR A 126 3.13 14.63 -5.21
CA THR A 126 2.06 14.58 -6.20
C THR A 126 1.89 13.19 -6.79
N LYS A 127 3.00 12.48 -7.08
CA LYS A 127 2.97 11.10 -7.55
C LYS A 127 2.32 10.16 -6.53
N CYS A 128 2.66 10.30 -5.25
CA CYS A 128 2.03 9.50 -4.19
C CYS A 128 0.51 9.76 -4.10
N VAL A 129 0.09 11.02 -4.24
CA VAL A 129 -1.34 11.39 -4.23
C VAL A 129 -2.05 10.84 -5.46
N VAL A 130 -1.46 10.95 -6.64
CA VAL A 130 -2.00 10.39 -7.90
C VAL A 130 -2.17 8.88 -7.77
N GLN A 131 -1.18 8.16 -7.25
CA GLN A 131 -1.26 6.72 -7.04
C GLN A 131 -2.41 6.35 -6.09
N LEU A 132 -2.59 7.09 -4.99
CA LEU A 132 -3.73 6.88 -4.09
C LEU A 132 -5.09 7.12 -4.77
N LEU A 133 -5.20 8.13 -5.64
CA LEU A 133 -6.42 8.38 -6.42
C LEU A 133 -6.72 7.24 -7.39
N LEU A 134 -5.67 6.65 -7.99
CA LEU A 134 -5.81 5.52 -8.91
C LEU A 134 -6.18 4.24 -8.17
N ILE A 135 -5.58 3.96 -7.01
CA ILE A 135 -5.97 2.83 -6.15
C ILE A 135 -7.43 2.96 -5.71
N ASP A 136 -7.86 4.15 -5.29
CA ASP A 136 -9.26 4.42 -4.92
C ASP A 136 -10.22 4.27 -6.10
N LEU A 137 -9.81 4.69 -7.31
CA LEU A 137 -10.60 4.45 -8.52
C LEU A 137 -10.75 2.95 -8.82
N VAL A 138 -9.66 2.18 -8.74
CA VAL A 138 -9.71 0.71 -8.92
C VAL A 138 -10.69 0.11 -7.91
N TYR A 139 -10.61 0.51 -6.63
CA TYR A 139 -11.56 0.05 -5.62
C TYR A 139 -13.02 0.32 -6.01
N ARG A 140 -13.33 1.56 -6.41
CA ARG A 140 -14.70 1.95 -6.79
C ARG A 140 -15.22 1.19 -8.01
N VAL A 141 -14.40 1.08 -9.07
CA VAL A 141 -14.78 0.35 -10.29
C VAL A 141 -15.09 -1.12 -9.99
N PHE A 142 -14.26 -1.78 -9.19
CA PHE A 142 -14.37 -3.22 -8.95
C PHE A 142 -15.41 -3.60 -7.90
N PHE A 143 -15.51 -2.83 -6.81
CA PHE A 143 -16.30 -3.26 -5.65
C PHE A 143 -17.62 -2.50 -5.48
N ARG A 144 -17.90 -1.48 -6.30
CA ARG A 144 -19.19 -0.77 -6.23
C ARG A 144 -20.13 -1.13 -7.37
N GLU A 145 -19.73 -0.96 -8.64
CA GLU A 145 -20.73 -0.91 -9.72
C GLU A 145 -20.37 -1.67 -11.02
N HIS A 146 -19.11 -2.10 -11.22
CA HIS A 146 -18.67 -2.46 -12.59
C HIS A 146 -17.78 -3.70 -12.74
N TYR A 147 -17.67 -4.56 -11.73
CA TYR A 147 -16.82 -5.77 -11.82
C TYR A 147 -17.05 -6.57 -13.11
N ASP A 148 -18.31 -6.85 -13.44
CA ASP A 148 -18.68 -7.69 -14.60
C ASP A 148 -18.36 -7.04 -15.96
N LYS A 149 -17.99 -5.76 -15.97
CA LYS A 149 -17.62 -4.99 -17.17
C LYS A 149 -16.10 -4.88 -17.35
N VAL A 150 -15.33 -5.38 -16.38
CA VAL A 150 -13.87 -5.39 -16.44
C VAL A 150 -13.42 -6.57 -17.32
N PRO A 151 -12.56 -6.36 -18.33
CA PRO A 151 -11.96 -7.45 -19.09
C PRO A 151 -11.14 -8.37 -18.18
N SER A 152 -11.28 -9.69 -18.31
CA SER A 152 -10.59 -10.66 -17.45
C SER A 152 -9.06 -10.49 -17.42
N GLY A 153 -8.44 -10.18 -18.58
CA GLY A 153 -7.00 -9.91 -18.65
C GLY A 153 -6.55 -8.64 -17.93
N ALA A 154 -7.45 -7.70 -17.62
CA ALA A 154 -7.12 -6.50 -16.87
C ALA A 154 -6.97 -6.77 -15.36
N VAL A 155 -7.61 -7.84 -14.84
CA VAL A 155 -7.59 -8.19 -13.41
C VAL A 155 -6.17 -8.55 -12.95
N GLU A 156 -5.46 -9.37 -13.74
CA GLU A 156 -4.08 -9.76 -13.44
C GLU A 156 -3.14 -8.55 -13.46
N THR A 157 -3.25 -7.69 -14.49
CA THR A 157 -2.47 -6.45 -14.57
C THR A 157 -2.71 -5.53 -13.36
N ILE A 158 -3.96 -5.48 -12.86
CA ILE A 158 -4.28 -4.73 -11.64
C ILE A 158 -3.65 -5.35 -10.41
N LEU A 159 -3.76 -6.67 -10.25
CA LEU A 159 -3.17 -7.38 -9.13
C LEU A 159 -1.66 -7.13 -9.10
N ASP A 160 -0.98 -7.20 -10.24
CA ASP A 160 0.45 -6.92 -10.35
C ASP A 160 0.77 -5.45 -9.99
N ALA A 161 0.02 -4.49 -10.53
CA ALA A 161 0.24 -3.07 -10.25
C ALA A 161 0.00 -2.72 -8.77
N LEU A 162 -1.06 -3.26 -8.16
CA LEU A 162 -1.36 -3.10 -6.74
C LEU A 162 -0.29 -3.79 -5.88
N GLN A 163 0.14 -4.98 -6.27
CA GLN A 163 1.17 -5.71 -5.55
C GLN A 163 2.50 -4.96 -5.54
N LEU A 164 2.92 -4.49 -6.70
CA LEU A 164 4.11 -3.66 -6.83
C LEU A 164 3.99 -2.39 -5.98
N SER A 165 2.82 -1.73 -6.03
CA SER A 165 2.52 -0.52 -5.26
C SER A 165 2.70 -0.72 -3.76
N PHE A 166 2.04 -1.72 -3.17
CA PHE A 166 2.09 -1.90 -1.72
C PHE A 166 3.43 -2.48 -1.27
N LYS A 167 4.06 -3.38 -2.06
CA LYS A 167 5.39 -3.92 -1.72
C LYS A 167 6.45 -2.83 -1.73
N PHE A 168 6.37 -1.91 -2.69
CA PHE A 168 7.23 -0.73 -2.70
C PHE A 168 7.02 0.12 -1.45
N ALA A 169 5.76 0.49 -1.15
CA ALA A 169 5.43 1.29 0.02
C ALA A 169 5.95 0.63 1.32
N HIS A 170 5.74 -0.68 1.47
CA HIS A 170 6.28 -1.48 2.57
C HIS A 170 7.81 -1.39 2.65
N SER A 171 8.51 -1.63 1.53
CA SER A 171 9.98 -1.60 1.47
C SER A 171 10.58 -0.23 1.85
N PHE A 172 9.83 0.86 1.60
CA PHE A 172 10.21 2.19 2.06
C PHE A 172 9.94 2.36 3.56
N ASN A 173 8.75 1.97 4.02
CA ASN A 173 8.32 2.15 5.40
C ASN A 173 9.23 1.43 6.41
N VAL A 174 9.69 0.22 6.09
CA VAL A 174 10.58 -0.56 6.96
C VAL A 174 12.00 0.02 7.10
N ARG A 175 12.41 0.93 6.22
CA ARG A 175 13.75 1.55 6.23
C ARG A 175 13.75 2.87 7.01
N LEU A 176 13.61 2.76 8.34
CA LEU A 176 13.58 3.92 9.25
C LEU A 176 14.82 4.81 9.12
N ASP A 177 15.99 4.22 8.89
CA ASP A 177 17.27 4.90 8.68
C ASP A 177 17.23 5.87 7.50
N ILE A 178 16.69 5.43 6.36
CA ILE A 178 16.54 6.26 5.15
C ILE A 178 15.51 7.34 5.39
N ARG A 179 14.39 7.02 6.04
CA ARG A 179 13.30 7.98 6.35
C ARG A 179 13.76 9.07 7.30
N GLU A 180 14.55 8.73 8.33
CA GLU A 180 15.19 9.69 9.21
C GLU A 180 16.16 10.59 8.46
N ARG A 181 16.98 10.01 7.58
CA ARG A 181 17.96 10.78 6.82
C ARG A 181 17.29 11.74 5.84
N LEU A 182 16.22 11.31 5.17
CA LEU A 182 15.37 12.18 4.34
C LEU A 182 14.84 13.38 5.12
N LYS A 183 14.32 13.13 6.33
CA LYS A 183 13.84 14.18 7.22
C LYS A 183 14.95 15.14 7.63
N LYS A 184 16.13 14.63 7.97
CA LYS A 184 17.33 15.42 8.30
C LYS A 184 17.80 16.29 7.12
N LEU A 185 17.62 15.82 5.88
CA LEU A 185 17.91 16.56 4.64
C LEU A 185 16.86 17.60 4.28
N GLY A 186 15.76 17.71 5.04
CA GLY A 186 14.73 18.72 4.87
C GLY A 186 13.40 18.22 4.34
N PHE A 187 13.29 16.94 3.93
CA PHE A 187 12.04 16.40 3.39
C PHE A 187 10.99 16.23 4.51
N MET A 188 9.88 16.98 4.41
CA MET A 188 8.80 17.01 5.41
C MET A 188 9.33 17.26 6.85
N ARG A 189 10.31 18.15 7.00
CA ARG A 189 11.05 18.36 8.26
C ARG A 189 10.16 18.74 9.44
N ASP A 190 9.07 19.45 9.19
CA ASP A 190 8.17 19.99 10.22
C ASP A 190 7.18 18.96 10.78
N MET A 191 7.10 17.76 10.17
CA MET A 191 6.26 16.68 10.67
C MET A 191 6.84 16.09 11.95
N LYS A 192 6.01 15.71 12.94
CA LYS A 192 6.48 14.93 14.11
C LYS A 192 6.96 13.54 13.69
N GLN A 193 6.18 12.89 12.83
CA GLN A 193 6.48 11.58 12.29
C GLN A 193 7.56 11.58 11.19
N LEU A 194 8.04 10.41 10.81
CA LEU A 194 8.89 10.26 9.64
C LEU A 194 8.07 10.32 8.34
N PRO A 195 8.65 10.80 7.22
CA PRO A 195 8.05 10.65 5.90
C PRO A 195 7.77 9.18 5.62
N GLY A 196 6.57 8.82 5.17
CA GLY A 196 6.14 7.43 5.06
C GLY A 196 5.01 7.26 4.06
N LEU A 197 4.89 6.05 3.53
CA LEU A 197 3.89 5.63 2.55
C LEU A 197 2.86 4.68 3.19
N LEU A 198 2.65 4.78 4.52
CA LEU A 198 1.76 3.90 5.28
C LEU A 198 0.34 3.83 4.72
N LYS A 199 -0.16 4.96 4.20
CA LYS A 199 -1.47 5.02 3.54
C LYS A 199 -1.46 4.27 2.21
N GLN A 200 -0.44 4.45 1.36
CA GLN A 200 -0.32 3.70 0.09
C GLN A 200 -0.19 2.20 0.33
N GLU A 201 0.60 1.79 1.33
CA GLU A 201 0.72 0.39 1.73
C GLU A 201 -0.63 -0.19 2.14
N ARG A 202 -1.32 0.46 3.10
CA ARG A 202 -2.60 -0.04 3.61
C ARG A 202 -3.68 -0.09 2.54
N GLU A 203 -3.89 1.00 1.79
CA GLU A 203 -4.93 1.03 0.75
C GLU A 203 -4.58 0.05 -0.39
N GLY A 204 -3.29 -0.05 -0.77
CA GLY A 204 -2.84 -1.00 -1.78
C GLY A 204 -3.09 -2.45 -1.39
N ILE A 205 -2.73 -2.86 -0.16
CA ILE A 205 -3.02 -4.22 0.34
C ILE A 205 -4.53 -4.45 0.43
N CYS A 206 -5.30 -3.48 0.92
CA CYS A 206 -6.75 -3.60 1.05
C CYS A 206 -7.42 -3.94 -0.29
N VAL A 207 -7.13 -3.15 -1.34
CA VAL A 207 -7.71 -3.36 -2.68
C VAL A 207 -7.20 -4.65 -3.30
N TYR A 208 -5.90 -4.93 -3.18
CA TYR A 208 -5.29 -6.17 -3.67
C TYR A 208 -5.94 -7.40 -3.05
N PHE A 209 -6.08 -7.43 -1.72
CA PHE A 209 -6.63 -8.56 -1.00
C PHE A 209 -8.09 -8.81 -1.36
N ARG A 210 -8.92 -7.76 -1.38
CA ARG A 210 -10.33 -7.87 -1.78
C ARG A 210 -10.47 -8.40 -3.21
N LEU A 211 -9.57 -7.99 -4.12
CA LEU A 211 -9.60 -8.44 -5.51
C LEU A 211 -9.18 -9.90 -5.63
N LEU A 212 -8.16 -10.32 -4.89
CA LEU A 212 -7.79 -11.72 -4.78
C LEU A 212 -8.92 -12.58 -4.23
N VAL A 213 -9.62 -12.15 -3.18
CA VAL A 213 -10.77 -12.88 -2.63
C VAL A 213 -11.85 -13.02 -3.70
N LYS A 214 -12.20 -11.94 -4.39
CA LYS A 214 -13.20 -11.96 -5.45
C LYS A 214 -12.79 -12.91 -6.60
N LEU A 215 -11.53 -12.87 -7.02
CA LEU A 215 -11.00 -13.74 -8.06
C LEU A 215 -11.02 -15.21 -7.59
N TYR A 216 -10.58 -15.49 -6.37
CA TYR A 216 -10.63 -16.81 -5.76
C TYR A 216 -12.07 -17.33 -5.70
N SER A 217 -13.03 -16.54 -5.21
CA SER A 217 -14.46 -16.92 -5.17
C SER A 217 -15.08 -17.15 -6.54
N THR A 218 -14.50 -16.60 -7.62
CA THR A 218 -15.01 -16.77 -8.98
C THR A 218 -14.37 -17.96 -9.69
N THR A 219 -13.11 -18.29 -9.37
CA THR A 219 -12.29 -19.23 -10.15
C THR A 219 -11.89 -20.48 -9.38
N SER A 220 -11.96 -20.45 -8.05
CA SER A 220 -11.37 -21.43 -7.14
C SER A 220 -9.89 -21.73 -7.44
N SER A 221 -9.16 -20.75 -7.99
CA SER A 221 -7.75 -20.92 -8.38
C SER A 221 -6.85 -21.19 -7.16
N PRO A 222 -6.06 -22.28 -7.15
CA PRO A 222 -5.10 -22.57 -6.09
C PRO A 222 -4.04 -21.49 -5.92
N GLU A 223 -3.60 -20.88 -7.02
CA GLU A 223 -2.64 -19.76 -6.98
C GLU A 223 -3.22 -18.54 -6.24
N CYS A 224 -4.53 -18.30 -6.39
CA CYS A 224 -5.19 -17.24 -5.62
C CYS A 224 -5.28 -17.58 -4.13
N ALA A 225 -5.57 -18.84 -3.80
CA ALA A 225 -5.59 -19.31 -2.41
C ALA A 225 -4.21 -19.17 -1.75
N GLU A 226 -3.14 -19.55 -2.45
CA GLU A 226 -1.77 -19.40 -1.99
C GLU A 226 -1.41 -17.91 -1.75
N LYS A 227 -1.73 -17.03 -2.70
CA LYS A 227 -1.51 -15.58 -2.54
C LYS A 227 -2.31 -14.98 -1.38
N LEU A 228 -3.55 -15.46 -1.16
CA LEU A 228 -4.38 -15.04 -0.02
C LEU A 228 -3.76 -15.48 1.31
N SER A 229 -3.32 -16.74 1.40
CA SER A 229 -2.62 -17.27 2.57
C SER A 229 -1.37 -16.45 2.86
N GLN A 230 -0.50 -16.26 1.87
CA GLN A 230 0.76 -15.53 2.01
C GLN A 230 0.55 -14.10 2.53
N VAL A 231 -0.33 -13.32 1.89
CA VAL A 231 -0.59 -11.94 2.31
C VAL A 231 -1.26 -11.88 3.68
N SER A 232 -2.16 -12.81 4.00
CA SER A 232 -2.78 -12.87 5.33
C SER A 232 -1.73 -13.11 6.41
N MET A 233 -0.87 -14.12 6.22
CA MET A 233 0.17 -14.48 7.17
C MET A 233 1.22 -13.36 7.32
N ASP A 234 1.61 -12.69 6.24
CA ASP A 234 2.55 -11.57 6.28
C ASP A 234 2.00 -10.39 7.09
N VAL A 235 0.74 -10.02 6.87
CA VAL A 235 0.07 -8.94 7.60
C VAL A 235 -0.08 -9.27 9.09
N VAL A 236 -0.52 -10.49 9.42
CA VAL A 236 -0.69 -10.95 10.80
C VAL A 236 0.64 -11.01 11.53
N SER A 237 1.67 -11.61 10.90
CA SER A 237 3.02 -11.67 11.46
C SER A 237 3.62 -10.29 11.70
N SER A 238 3.37 -9.35 10.78
CA SER A 238 3.79 -7.95 10.89
C SER A 238 3.12 -7.26 12.09
N LEU A 239 1.81 -7.45 12.28
CA LEU A 239 1.06 -6.93 13.43
C LEU A 239 1.58 -7.49 14.75
N GLN A 240 1.65 -8.82 14.88
CA GLN A 240 2.10 -9.48 16.10
C GLN A 240 3.52 -9.06 16.50
N ARG A 241 4.44 -9.01 15.53
CA ARG A 241 5.84 -8.61 15.78
C ARG A 241 5.92 -7.19 16.34
N LYS A 242 5.12 -6.26 15.79
CA LYS A 242 5.11 -4.85 16.22
C LYS A 242 4.44 -4.68 17.57
N GLU A 243 3.31 -5.33 17.81
CA GLU A 243 2.70 -5.33 19.16
C GLU A 243 3.63 -5.93 20.22
N LYS A 244 4.29 -7.05 19.90
CA LYS A 244 5.26 -7.67 20.81
C LYS A 244 6.40 -6.71 21.15
N PHE A 245 6.91 -5.99 20.16
CA PHE A 245 7.92 -4.95 20.39
C PHE A 245 7.40 -3.84 21.31
N LEU A 246 6.18 -3.36 21.09
CA LEU A 246 5.57 -2.30 21.91
C LEU A 246 5.28 -2.73 23.35
N LYS A 247 5.00 -4.02 23.58
CA LYS A 247 4.67 -4.57 24.92
C LYS A 247 5.91 -5.03 25.70
N THR A 248 6.99 -5.44 25.02
CA THR A 248 8.16 -6.04 25.69
C THR A 248 9.09 -4.93 26.22
N PRO A 249 9.41 -4.91 27.53
CA PRO A 249 10.44 -4.04 28.07
C PRO A 249 11.76 -4.25 27.32
N GLN A 250 12.38 -3.17 26.85
CA GLN A 250 13.65 -3.28 26.13
C GLN A 250 14.78 -3.50 27.15
N GLU A 251 15.31 -4.71 27.22
CA GLU A 251 16.46 -5.03 28.06
C GLU A 251 17.74 -4.42 27.47
N GLY A 252 18.44 -3.62 28.26
CA GLY A 252 19.80 -3.18 27.97
C GLY A 252 20.83 -4.22 28.40
N GLY A 253 22.09 -4.00 27.99
CA GLY A 253 23.20 -4.78 28.52
C GLY A 253 23.28 -4.69 30.05
N LEU A 254 23.68 -5.78 30.69
CA LEU A 254 23.83 -5.91 32.16
C LEU A 254 22.53 -5.71 32.96
N GLY A 255 21.36 -6.05 32.40
CA GLY A 255 20.09 -6.03 33.15
C GLY A 255 19.57 -4.63 33.48
N THR A 256 20.12 -3.60 32.83
CA THR A 256 19.60 -2.22 32.94
C THR A 256 18.51 -1.99 31.89
N PRO A 257 17.36 -1.39 32.22
CA PRO A 257 16.35 -1.06 31.22
C PRO A 257 16.93 -0.06 30.20
N LYS A 258 16.95 -0.40 28.91
CA LYS A 258 17.27 0.57 27.87
C LYS A 258 15.98 1.23 27.43
N ALA A 259 15.92 2.56 27.45
CA ALA A 259 14.78 3.26 26.86
C ALA A 259 14.65 2.86 25.39
N ALA A 260 13.47 2.39 24.99
CA ALA A 260 13.16 2.11 23.60
C ALA A 260 13.37 3.38 22.76
N ASP A 261 13.83 3.21 21.52
CA ASP A 261 13.94 4.34 20.58
C ASP A 261 12.56 5.00 20.38
N PRO A 262 12.36 6.25 20.83
CA PRO A 262 11.05 6.90 20.77
C PRO A 262 10.51 7.06 19.35
N ILE A 263 11.40 7.20 18.35
CA ILE A 263 11.00 7.30 16.94
C ILE A 263 10.43 5.95 16.48
N LYS A 264 11.15 4.86 16.80
CA LYS A 264 10.73 3.51 16.44
C LYS A 264 9.42 3.10 17.11
N VAL A 265 9.24 3.44 18.39
CA VAL A 265 7.98 3.21 19.12
C VAL A 265 6.83 3.93 18.42
N MET A 266 6.96 5.23 18.18
CA MET A 266 5.93 6.04 17.51
C MET A 266 5.60 5.51 16.10
N GLU A 267 6.59 5.08 15.32
CA GLU A 267 6.35 4.54 13.99
C GLU A 267 5.64 3.17 14.04
N PHE A 268 5.98 2.31 14.99
CA PHE A 268 5.29 1.03 15.18
C PHE A 268 3.85 1.22 15.67
N GLU A 269 3.58 2.17 16.57
CA GLU A 269 2.21 2.49 16.99
C GLU A 269 1.35 2.90 15.79
N ARG A 270 1.89 3.75 14.90
CA ARG A 270 1.20 4.18 13.67
C ARG A 270 0.96 3.04 12.70
N GLU A 271 1.92 2.14 12.55
CA GLU A 271 1.79 0.95 11.72
C GLU A 271 0.73 -0.01 12.28
N VAL A 272 0.76 -0.30 13.58
CA VAL A 272 -0.25 -1.13 14.26
C VAL A 272 -1.65 -0.54 14.08
N ALA A 273 -1.81 0.78 14.27
CA ALA A 273 -3.08 1.47 14.04
C ALA A 273 -3.62 1.31 12.60
N GLY A 274 -2.73 1.16 11.61
CA GLY A 274 -3.09 0.87 10.23
C GLY A 274 -3.36 -0.61 9.93
N LEU A 275 -2.67 -1.52 10.62
CA LEU A 275 -2.78 -2.97 10.43
C LEU A 275 -4.04 -3.54 11.09
N ILE A 276 -4.48 -3.01 12.23
CA ILE A 276 -5.69 -3.46 12.93
C ILE A 276 -6.93 -3.48 11.99
N PRO A 277 -7.32 -2.37 11.33
CA PRO A 277 -8.47 -2.38 10.42
C PRO A 277 -8.24 -3.24 9.17
N LEU A 278 -6.98 -3.42 8.72
CA LEU A 278 -6.68 -4.31 7.62
C LEU A 278 -6.95 -5.79 8.01
N VAL A 279 -6.55 -6.20 9.20
CA VAL A 279 -6.84 -7.53 9.73
C VAL A 279 -8.34 -7.70 9.98
N SER A 280 -8.96 -6.77 10.71
CA SER A 280 -10.35 -6.92 11.12
C SER A 280 -11.32 -6.75 9.94
N ASP A 281 -11.26 -5.65 9.20
CA ASP A 281 -12.29 -5.22 8.24
C ASP A 281 -12.03 -5.68 6.81
N VAL A 282 -10.85 -6.23 6.54
CA VAL A 282 -10.50 -6.80 5.24
C VAL A 282 -10.29 -8.30 5.36
N ILE A 283 -9.26 -8.76 6.09
CA ILE A 283 -8.91 -10.19 6.12
C ILE A 283 -10.01 -11.02 6.79
N LEU A 284 -10.31 -10.76 8.07
CA LEU A 284 -11.29 -11.53 8.83
C LEU A 284 -12.71 -11.37 8.28
N ALA A 285 -13.06 -10.18 7.80
CA ALA A 285 -14.34 -9.95 7.13
C ALA A 285 -14.46 -10.79 5.85
N SER A 286 -13.42 -10.82 5.02
CA SER A 286 -13.45 -11.62 3.78
C SER A 286 -13.55 -13.12 4.06
N LEU A 287 -12.95 -13.62 5.15
CA LEU A 287 -13.12 -15.02 5.56
C LEU A 287 -14.57 -15.39 5.89
N MET A 288 -15.34 -14.45 6.46
CA MET A 288 -16.76 -14.65 6.70
C MET A 288 -17.57 -14.73 5.39
N ASP A 289 -17.12 -13.99 4.37
CA ASP A 289 -17.78 -13.91 3.06
C ASP A 289 -17.44 -15.10 2.14
N LEU A 290 -16.39 -15.88 2.43
CA LEU A 290 -16.08 -17.10 1.67
C LEU A 290 -17.20 -18.14 1.81
N SER A 291 -17.43 -18.93 0.75
CA SER A 291 -18.32 -20.09 0.85
C SER A 291 -17.78 -21.11 1.87
N ASP A 292 -18.66 -21.94 2.42
CA ASP A 292 -18.25 -22.90 3.45
C ASP A 292 -17.27 -23.95 2.92
N ASP A 293 -17.35 -24.29 1.63
CA ASP A 293 -16.43 -25.25 0.99
C ASP A 293 -15.04 -24.64 0.82
N MET A 294 -14.95 -23.42 0.29
CA MET A 294 -13.69 -22.71 0.15
C MET A 294 -13.05 -22.44 1.52
N PHE A 295 -13.85 -22.07 2.51
CA PHE A 295 -13.35 -21.91 3.88
C PHE A 295 -12.81 -23.23 4.42
N ALA A 296 -13.54 -24.34 4.24
CA ALA A 296 -13.15 -25.66 4.73
C ALA A 296 -11.83 -26.15 4.10
N GLU A 297 -11.68 -25.98 2.78
CA GLU A 297 -10.47 -26.34 2.03
C GLU A 297 -9.21 -25.65 2.58
N ASN A 298 -9.35 -24.39 3.00
CA ASN A 298 -8.26 -23.57 3.51
C ASN A 298 -8.13 -23.59 5.04
N CYS A 299 -9.10 -24.19 5.74
CA CYS A 299 -9.26 -24.04 7.19
C CYS A 299 -8.06 -24.58 7.95
N ALA A 300 -7.65 -25.81 7.64
CA ALA A 300 -6.60 -26.51 8.37
C ALA A 300 -5.20 -25.97 8.04
N GLU A 301 -4.96 -25.60 6.78
CA GLU A 301 -3.64 -25.25 6.28
C GLU A 301 -3.16 -23.89 6.80
N TRP A 302 -3.99 -22.84 6.70
CA TRP A 302 -3.54 -21.49 7.03
C TRP A 302 -4.55 -20.66 7.81
N ILE A 303 -5.86 -20.84 7.62
CA ILE A 303 -6.86 -20.02 8.33
C ILE A 303 -6.81 -20.29 9.84
N PHE A 304 -6.85 -21.56 10.27
CA PHE A 304 -6.87 -21.90 11.69
C PHE A 304 -5.57 -21.53 12.42
N PRO A 305 -4.35 -21.78 11.86
CA PRO A 305 -3.11 -21.24 12.41
C PRO A 305 -3.15 -19.72 12.55
N MET A 306 -3.58 -19.00 11.50
CA MET A 306 -3.67 -17.53 11.52
C MET A 306 -4.65 -17.03 12.61
N LEU A 307 -5.82 -17.64 12.75
CA LEU A 307 -6.78 -17.27 13.79
C LEU A 307 -6.20 -17.51 15.18
N SER A 308 -5.45 -18.60 15.37
CA SER A 308 -4.79 -18.93 16.63
C SER A 308 -3.74 -17.88 16.99
N ASP A 309 -2.94 -17.45 16.01
CA ASP A 309 -1.97 -16.36 16.15
C ASP A 309 -2.64 -15.04 16.55
N LEU A 310 -3.78 -14.73 15.94
CA LEU A 310 -4.52 -13.49 16.19
C LEU A 310 -5.21 -13.42 17.57
N ILE A 311 -5.41 -14.55 18.27
CA ILE A 311 -5.96 -14.54 19.64
C ILE A 311 -5.05 -13.76 20.60
N LEU A 312 -3.74 -13.75 20.33
CA LEU A 312 -2.74 -13.06 21.16
C LEU A 312 -2.66 -11.54 20.91
N VAL A 313 -3.31 -11.04 19.86
CA VAL A 313 -3.34 -9.62 19.52
C VAL A 313 -4.21 -8.86 20.52
N ASP A 314 -3.74 -7.69 20.96
CA ASP A 314 -4.48 -6.87 21.92
C ASP A 314 -5.47 -5.90 21.29
N ASP A 315 -6.38 -6.44 20.50
CA ASP A 315 -7.49 -5.69 19.94
C ASP A 315 -8.81 -6.44 20.18
N ARG A 316 -9.76 -5.75 20.82
CA ARG A 316 -11.07 -6.32 21.13
C ARG A 316 -11.87 -6.63 19.86
N GLY A 317 -11.77 -5.78 18.83
CA GLY A 317 -12.51 -5.96 17.57
C GLY A 317 -12.06 -7.21 16.82
N ILE A 318 -10.76 -7.44 16.71
CA ILE A 318 -10.15 -8.64 16.13
C ILE A 318 -10.63 -9.87 16.90
N ARG A 319 -10.53 -9.88 18.24
CA ARG A 319 -10.98 -11.02 19.06
C ARG A 319 -12.47 -11.32 18.90
N SER A 320 -13.32 -10.29 18.82
CA SER A 320 -14.76 -10.46 18.54
C SER A 320 -15.02 -11.07 17.17
N LYS A 321 -14.28 -10.66 16.12
CA LYS A 321 -14.39 -11.25 14.78
C LYS A 321 -13.90 -12.71 14.74
N ILE A 322 -12.80 -13.02 15.43
CA ILE A 322 -12.32 -14.41 15.58
C ILE A 322 -13.40 -15.26 16.25
N GLN A 323 -14.00 -14.79 17.34
CA GLN A 323 -15.08 -15.50 18.02
C GLN A 323 -16.26 -15.80 17.08
N GLN A 324 -16.63 -14.84 16.23
CA GLN A 324 -17.68 -15.01 15.22
C GLN A 324 -17.29 -16.09 14.20
N ILE A 325 -16.08 -16.03 13.63
CA ILE A 325 -15.57 -17.02 12.67
C ILE A 325 -15.52 -18.43 13.29
N MET A 326 -15.01 -18.53 14.53
CA MET A 326 -14.93 -19.80 15.26
C MET A 326 -16.31 -20.41 15.49
N SER A 327 -17.29 -19.59 15.88
CA SER A 327 -18.64 -20.04 16.21
C SER A 327 -19.49 -20.37 14.98
N THR A 328 -19.13 -19.86 13.81
CA THR A 328 -19.90 -20.03 12.57
C THR A 328 -19.17 -20.96 11.61
N LYS A 329 -18.11 -20.47 10.96
CA LYS A 329 -17.36 -21.17 9.92
C LYS A 329 -16.59 -22.37 10.45
N VAL A 330 -15.78 -22.21 11.51
CA VAL A 330 -14.97 -23.33 12.04
C VAL A 330 -15.87 -24.42 12.63
N ARG A 331 -16.93 -24.05 13.36
CA ARG A 331 -17.94 -25.00 13.84
C ARG A 331 -18.56 -25.80 12.68
N ALA A 332 -18.90 -25.14 11.57
CA ALA A 332 -19.46 -25.83 10.40
C ALA A 332 -18.47 -26.84 9.80
N VAL A 333 -17.18 -26.48 9.70
CA VAL A 333 -16.12 -27.41 9.25
C VAL A 333 -16.01 -28.63 10.17
N LEU A 334 -16.00 -28.43 11.48
CA LEU A 334 -15.90 -29.52 12.46
C LEU A 334 -17.11 -30.47 12.38
N ASN A 335 -18.32 -29.93 12.22
CA ASN A 335 -19.55 -30.72 12.10
C ASN A 335 -19.63 -31.55 10.81
N ARG A 336 -18.91 -31.16 9.75
CA ARG A 336 -18.81 -31.94 8.50
C ARG A 336 -17.92 -33.17 8.67
N GLY A 337 -16.94 -33.11 9.59
CA GLY A 337 -16.01 -34.21 9.87
C GLY A 337 -16.52 -35.25 10.88
N THR A 338 -17.62 -34.99 11.59
CA THR A 338 -18.22 -35.99 12.50
C THR A 338 -19.12 -36.94 11.72
N PRO A 339 -18.79 -38.25 11.60
CA PRO A 339 -19.73 -39.21 11.05
C PRO A 339 -20.99 -39.18 11.91
N GLN A 340 -22.14 -38.87 11.29
CA GLN A 340 -23.42 -39.03 11.96
C GLN A 340 -23.56 -40.51 12.33
N SER A 341 -23.45 -40.82 13.63
CA SER A 341 -23.85 -42.12 14.13
C SER A 341 -25.34 -42.24 13.87
N SER A 342 -25.69 -42.93 12.79
CA SER A 342 -27.04 -43.38 12.50
C SER A 342 -27.46 -44.31 13.64
N SER A 343 -28.09 -43.74 14.67
CA SER A 343 -28.86 -44.49 15.66
C SER A 343 -30.06 -45.09 14.92
N SER A 344 -29.86 -46.29 14.40
CA SER A 344 -30.96 -47.19 14.09
C SER A 344 -31.52 -47.66 15.43
N ALA A 345 -32.53 -46.94 15.90
CA ALA A 345 -33.42 -47.44 16.94
C ALA A 345 -34.21 -48.62 16.37
N GLY A 346 -33.62 -49.82 16.44
CA GLY A 346 -34.34 -51.07 16.28
C GLY A 346 -35.26 -51.25 17.48
N HIS A 347 -36.54 -50.88 17.31
CA HIS A 347 -37.61 -51.47 18.10
C HIS A 347 -37.79 -52.92 17.63
N GLN A 348 -37.47 -53.87 18.52
CA GLN A 348 -38.18 -55.14 18.65
C GLN A 348 -38.44 -55.39 20.12
#